data_AF-A0A535TNI9-F1
#
_entry.id   AF-A0A535TNI9-F1
#
_cell.length_a   1.000
_cell.length_b   1.000
_cell.length_c   1.000
_cell.angle_alpha   90.00
_cell.angle_beta   90.00
_cell.angle_gamma   90.00
#
_symmetry.space_group_name_H-M   'P 1'
#
loop_
_entity.id
_entity.type
_entity.pdbx_description
1 polymer ?
#
loop_
_entity_poly.entity_id
_entity_poly.type
_entity_poly.pdbx_seq_one_letter_code
_entity_poly.pdbx_strand_id
1 'polypeptide(L)'
;MYSHTSTSKPPKRKQIGTGPTLNEATDNAMLRAADVLHMTLAEVRNRCTITGGVEIGRLPGVVQLNMLVPMDKLDTIGIGPYVRQQYDL
;
A
#
# COMPACT_ATOMS: atom_id res chain seq x y z
N MET A 1 -22.69 -8.58 -28.76
CA MET A 1 -21.28 -8.16 -28.74
C MET A 1 -21.04 -7.52 -27.38
N TYR A 2 -20.73 -8.33 -26.36
CA TYR A 2 -20.67 -7.87 -24.96
C TYR A 2 -19.31 -7.20 -24.71
N SER A 3 -19.34 -5.88 -24.57
CA SER A 3 -18.22 -5.05 -24.14
C SER A 3 -17.73 -5.49 -22.75
N HIS A 4 -16.54 -6.05 -22.68
CA HIS A 4 -15.81 -6.22 -21.42
C HIS A 4 -15.36 -4.84 -20.94
N THR A 5 -16.15 -4.20 -20.08
CA THR A 5 -15.67 -3.10 -19.24
C THR A 5 -14.83 -3.74 -18.12
N SER A 6 -13.54 -3.88 -18.41
CA SER A 6 -12.52 -4.24 -17.41
C SER A 6 -12.59 -3.25 -16.26
N THR A 7 -13.08 -3.71 -15.11
CA THR A 7 -13.10 -2.95 -13.86
C THR A 7 -11.67 -2.92 -13.32
N SER A 8 -10.86 -1.96 -13.77
CA SER A 8 -9.49 -1.77 -13.29
C SER A 8 -9.52 -1.29 -11.83
N LYS A 9 -9.36 -2.23 -10.91
CA LYS A 9 -9.27 -1.97 -9.46
C LYS A 9 -8.08 -1.02 -9.21
N PRO A 10 -8.28 0.11 -8.50
CA PRO A 10 -7.22 1.10 -8.30
C PRO A 10 -5.99 0.46 -7.60
N PRO A 11 -4.76 0.93 -7.87
CA PRO A 11 -3.54 0.27 -7.45
C PRO A 11 -3.44 0.22 -5.92
N LYS A 12 -3.72 -0.95 -5.35
CA LYS A 12 -3.53 -1.24 -3.93
C LYS A 12 -2.12 -1.78 -3.73
N ARG A 13 -1.29 -1.07 -2.97
CA ARG A 13 0.06 -1.51 -2.65
C ARG A 13 0.09 -2.01 -1.22
N LYS A 14 0.69 -3.19 -1.03
CA LYS A 14 0.83 -3.84 0.26
C LYS A 14 2.25 -3.60 0.79
N GLN A 15 2.38 -3.01 1.97
CA GLN A 15 3.64 -2.88 2.69
C GLN A 15 3.68 -3.88 3.84
N ILE A 16 4.80 -4.60 3.99
CA ILE A 16 4.95 -5.63 5.03
C ILE A 16 5.73 -5.05 6.21
N GLY A 17 5.17 -5.22 7.41
CA GLY A 17 5.85 -4.96 8.68
C GLY A 17 5.99 -6.24 9.49
N THR A 18 7.12 -6.35 10.17
CA THR A 18 7.43 -7.47 11.06
C THR A 18 7.90 -6.95 12.41
N GLY A 19 7.54 -7.64 13.49
CA GLY A 19 7.96 -7.26 14.84
C GLY A 19 7.69 -8.38 15.86
N PRO A 20 8.29 -8.29 17.06
CA PRO A 20 7.98 -9.15 18.20
C PRO A 20 6.49 -9.17 18.59
N THR A 21 5.81 -8.04 18.40
CA THR A 21 4.39 -7.85 18.70
C THR A 21 3.63 -7.30 17.48
N LEU A 22 2.29 -7.41 17.51
CA LEU A 22 1.43 -6.87 16.46
C LEU A 22 1.55 -5.35 16.33
N ASN A 23 1.68 -4.66 17.46
CA ASN A 23 1.81 -3.19 17.48
C ASN A 23 3.14 -2.77 16.85
N GLU A 24 4.25 -3.41 17.25
CA GLU A 24 5.57 -3.13 16.66
C GLU A 24 5.61 -3.47 15.16
N ALA A 25 4.98 -4.57 14.75
CA ALA A 25 4.88 -4.92 13.34
C ALA A 25 4.10 -3.86 12.54
N THR A 26 3.05 -3.28 13.13
CA THR A 26 2.22 -2.23 12.53
C THR A 26 2.98 -0.92 12.39
N ASP A 27 3.66 -0.48 13.45
CA ASP A 27 4.48 0.73 13.40
C ASP A 27 5.61 0.58 12.36
N ASN A 28 6.26 -0.59 12.32
CA ASN A 28 7.27 -0.89 11.29
C ASN A 28 6.68 -0.86 9.87
N ALA A 29 5.48 -1.38 9.65
CA ALA A 29 4.83 -1.32 8.33
C ALA A 29 4.55 0.13 7.90
N MET A 30 4.04 0.96 8.83
CA MET A 30 3.70 2.35 8.56
C MET A 30 4.93 3.22 8.31
N LEU A 31 5.98 3.06 9.12
CA LEU A 31 7.25 3.78 8.93
C LEU A 31 7.89 3.42 7.59
N ARG A 32 7.95 2.13 7.24
CA ARG A 32 8.48 1.71 5.94
C ARG A 32 7.66 2.25 4.78
N ALA A 33 6.33 2.30 4.90
CA ALA A 33 5.48 2.89 3.88
C ALA A 33 5.72 4.40 3.74
N ALA A 34 5.90 5.11 4.85
CA ALA A 34 6.21 6.54 4.86
C ALA A 34 7.56 6.82 4.17
N ASP A 35 8.59 6.05 4.50
CA ASP A 35 9.93 6.18 3.94
C ASP A 35 9.94 5.86 2.44
N VAL A 36 9.36 4.73 2.04
CA VAL A 36 9.32 4.30 0.63
C VAL A 36 8.49 5.26 -0.21
N LEU A 37 7.33 5.70 0.27
CA LEU A 37 6.44 6.57 -0.51
C LEU A 37 6.76 8.06 -0.38
N HIS A 38 7.82 8.41 0.37
CA HIS A 38 8.16 9.80 0.70
C HIS A 38 6.93 10.59 1.19
N MET A 39 6.21 10.02 2.16
CA MET A 39 5.02 10.57 2.81
C MET A 39 5.25 10.73 4.31
N THR A 40 4.45 11.57 4.96
CA THR A 40 4.48 11.64 6.42
C THR A 40 3.77 10.42 7.04
N LEU A 41 4.16 10.01 8.24
CA LEU A 41 3.48 8.94 8.98
C LEU A 41 1.99 9.25 9.20
N ALA A 42 1.65 10.52 9.42
CA ALA A 42 0.27 10.97 9.57
C ALA A 42 -0.56 10.76 8.29
N GLU A 43 0.02 11.06 7.12
CA GLU A 43 -0.62 10.82 5.83
C GLU A 43 -0.84 9.32 5.59
N VAL A 44 0.17 8.49 5.88
CA VAL A 44 0.08 7.02 5.75
C VAL A 44 -1.03 6.47 6.65
N ARG A 45 -1.11 6.91 7.91
CA ARG A 45 -2.18 6.52 8.85
C ARG A 45 -3.56 6.88 8.31
N ASN A 46 -3.75 8.14 7.89
CA ASN A 46 -5.04 8.60 7.38
C ASN A 46 -5.47 7.83 6.12
N ARG A 47 -4.56 7.64 5.17
CA ARG A 47 -4.84 6.88 3.94
C ARG A 47 -5.12 5.41 4.23
N CYS A 48 -4.39 4.80 5.17
CA CYS A 48 -4.64 3.44 5.62
C CYS A 48 -6.04 3.32 6.23
N THR A 49 -6.50 4.28 7.03
CA THR A 49 -7.85 4.25 7.62
C THR A 49 -8.95 4.45 6.58
N ILE A 50 -8.77 5.36 5.63
CA ILE A 50 -9.84 5.74 4.69
C ILE A 50 -9.92 4.81 3.49
N THR A 51 -8.78 4.44 2.91
CA THR A 51 -8.71 3.74 1.61
C THR A 51 -8.25 2.29 1.71
N GLY A 52 -7.95 1.83 2.92
CA GLY A 52 -7.21 0.59 3.13
C GLY A 52 -7.44 -0.04 4.51
N GLY A 53 -6.38 -0.62 5.06
CA GLY A 53 -6.41 -1.27 6.38
C GLY A 53 -5.12 -2.03 6.70
N VAL A 54 -5.03 -2.50 7.95
CA VAL A 54 -3.95 -3.39 8.42
C VAL A 54 -4.48 -4.82 8.46
N GLU A 55 -3.86 -5.71 7.70
CA GLU A 55 -4.16 -7.14 7.65
C GLU A 55 -3.11 -7.92 8.46
N ILE A 56 -3.53 -8.85 9.31
CA ILE A 56 -2.60 -9.74 10.03
C ILE A 56 -2.17 -10.84 9.07
N GLY A 57 -0.89 -10.88 8.73
CA GLY A 57 -0.33 -11.91 7.84
C GLY A 57 -0.02 -13.20 8.57
N ARG A 58 0.73 -13.11 9.67
CA ARG A 58 1.12 -14.26 10.50
C ARG A 58 1.32 -13.85 11.94
N LEU A 59 0.75 -14.60 12.87
CA LEU A 59 0.99 -14.39 14.30
C LEU A 59 2.39 -14.88 14.71
N PRO A 60 3.01 -14.24 15.72
CA PRO A 60 2.51 -13.10 16.50
C PRO A 60 2.83 -11.71 15.92
N GLY A 61 3.49 -11.64 14.76
CA GLY A 61 4.33 -10.48 14.46
C GLY A 61 4.46 -10.05 13.01
N VAL A 62 3.57 -10.47 12.11
CA VAL A 62 3.61 -10.08 10.69
C VAL A 62 2.30 -9.40 10.31
N VAL A 63 2.39 -8.19 9.78
CA VAL A 63 1.25 -7.41 9.29
C VAL A 63 1.49 -6.90 7.87
N GLN A 64 0.40 -6.72 7.15
CA GLN A 64 0.36 -6.14 5.83
C GLN A 64 -0.48 -4.87 5.88
N LEU A 65 0.16 -3.73 5.63
CA LEU A 65 -0.51 -2.45 5.44
C LEU A 65 -0.99 -2.38 4.00
N ASN A 66 -2.26 -2.06 3.80
CA ASN A 66 -2.87 -1.89 2.48
C ASN A 66 -3.45 -0.48 2.37
N MET A 67 -3.19 0.23 1.28
CA MET A 67 -3.75 1.55 1.02
C MET A 67 -3.64 1.91 -0.47
N LEU A 68 -4.45 2.88 -0.90
CA LEU A 68 -4.31 3.48 -2.23
C LEU A 68 -3.20 4.52 -2.21
N VAL A 69 -2.30 4.41 -3.19
CA VAL A 69 -1.15 5.29 -3.36
C VAL A 69 -1.33 6.09 -4.65
N PRO A 70 -1.12 7.42 -4.64
CA PRO A 70 -1.23 8.24 -5.83
C PRO A 70 -0.13 7.90 -6.83
N MET A 71 -0.46 7.96 -8.13
CA MET A 71 0.47 7.59 -9.22
C MET A 71 1.74 8.46 -9.22
N ASP A 72 1.65 9.75 -8.91
CA ASP A 72 2.81 10.66 -8.87
C ASP A 72 3.90 10.18 -7.89
N LYS A 73 3.48 9.58 -6.76
CA LYS A 73 4.40 9.00 -5.78
C LYS A 73 5.00 7.70 -6.29
N LEU A 74 4.22 6.90 -7.01
CA LEU A 74 4.71 5.68 -7.67
C LEU A 74 5.71 6.01 -8.80
N ASP A 75 5.53 7.13 -9.49
CA ASP A 75 6.46 7.65 -10.49
C ASP A 75 7.77 8.12 -9.86
N THR A 76 7.68 8.81 -8.72
CA THR A 76 8.86 9.31 -8.00
C THR A 76 9.78 8.17 -7.55
N ILE A 77 9.21 7.02 -7.18
CA ILE A 77 9.97 5.82 -6.77
C ILE A 77 10.33 4.90 -7.94
N GLY A 78 9.98 5.28 -9.17
CA GLY A 78 10.34 4.54 -10.40
C GLY A 78 9.48 3.30 -10.68
N ILE A 79 8.40 3.05 -9.93
CA ILE A 79 7.52 1.89 -10.17
C ILE A 79 6.24 2.22 -10.95
N GLY A 80 5.96 3.51 -11.14
CA GLY A 80 4.79 4.01 -11.85
C GLY A 80 4.60 3.46 -13.28
N PRO A 81 5.65 3.32 -14.11
CA PRO A 81 5.53 2.70 -15.43
C PRO A 81 5.04 1.24 -15.38
N TYR A 82 5.55 0.45 -14.43
CA TYR A 82 5.10 -0.94 -14.24
C TYR A 82 3.67 -1.01 -13.73
N VAL A 83 3.24 -0.04 -12.91
CA VAL A 83 1.85 0.05 -12.46
C VAL A 83 0.95 0.36 -13.65
N ARG A 84 1.33 1.30 -14.52
CA ARG A 84 0.55 1.64 -15.70
C ARG A 84 0.40 0.47 -16.67
N GLN A 85 1.50 -0.22 -16.94
CA GLN A 85 1.50 -1.43 -17.78
C GLN A 85 0.60 -2.54 -17.22
N GLN A 86 0.60 -2.75 -15.90
CA GLN A 86 -0.19 -3.80 -15.26
C GLN A 86 -1.70 -3.53 -15.31
N TYR A 87 -2.10 -2.27 -15.48
CA TYR A 87 -3.50 -1.83 -15.42
C TYR A 87 -4.00 -1.19 -16.72
N ASP A 88 -3.25 -1.31 -17.82
CA ASP A 88 -3.54 -0.69 -19.13
C ASP A 88 -3.87 0.83 -19.03
N LEU A 89 -3.08 1.56 -18.22
CA LEU A 89 -3.18 3.01 -18.01
C LEU A 89 -2.18 3.81 -18.85
#